data_AF-A0A378YGD4-F1
#
_entry.id   AF-A0A378YGD4-F1
#
_cell.length_a   1.000
_cell.length_b   1.000
_cell.length_c   1.000
_cell.angle_alpha   90.00
_cell.angle_beta   90.00
_cell.angle_gamma   90.00
#
_symmetry.space_group_name_H-M   'P 1'
#
loop_
_entity.id
_entity.type
_entity.pdbx_description
1 polymer ?
#
loop_
_entity_poly.entity_id
_entity_poly.type
_entity_poly.pdbx_seq_one_letter_code
_entity_poly.pdbx_strand_id
1 'polypeptide(L)'
;MNIGQAAQASGVTAKMIRYYESIGLMPPSPRSEAGYRRYGEQDLHLLRFIRQARRLGFGIDQIRQLLALWQDRDRSSAQVKALAQSHVDELNQRIGELVAMRDTLSHLAKHCHGDDRPDCPILEGIAAAGLSSAPNPKADGSSEGASPCVHEPAALAQGAATGVTATAGTAGSADTTGTAGTTAPASAAGGDGDGKALHSLQK
;
A
#
# COMPACT_ATOMS: atom_id res chain seq x y z
N MET A 1 -17.66 2.48 -24.75
CA MET A 1 -18.72 1.95 -23.86
C MET A 1 -19.01 2.94 -22.73
N ASN A 2 -20.21 2.93 -22.15
CA ASN A 2 -20.56 3.78 -21.00
C ASN A 2 -20.03 3.17 -19.67
N ILE A 3 -20.15 3.91 -18.55
CA ILE A 3 -19.63 3.45 -17.25
C ILE A 3 -20.33 2.18 -16.72
N GLY A 4 -21.62 2.01 -17.01
CA GLY A 4 -22.38 0.82 -16.59
C GLY A 4 -21.92 -0.43 -17.35
N GLN A 5 -21.73 -0.31 -18.66
CA GLN A 5 -21.16 -1.34 -19.52
C GLN A 5 -19.73 -1.68 -19.10
N ALA A 6 -18.90 -0.67 -18.80
CA ALA A 6 -17.54 -0.88 -18.33
C ALA A 6 -17.51 -1.60 -16.97
N ALA A 7 -18.43 -1.25 -16.07
CA ALA A 7 -18.56 -1.89 -14.77
C ALA A 7 -18.92 -3.38 -14.89
N GLN A 8 -19.88 -3.71 -15.75
CA GLN A 8 -20.22 -5.11 -16.01
C GLN A 8 -19.07 -5.89 -16.66
N ALA A 9 -18.41 -5.30 -17.67
CA ALA A 9 -17.33 -5.97 -18.41
C ALA A 9 -16.04 -6.16 -17.59
N SER A 10 -15.72 -5.23 -16.67
CA SER A 10 -14.55 -5.35 -15.79
C SER A 10 -14.85 -6.08 -14.47
N GLY A 11 -16.13 -6.16 -14.09
CA GLY A 11 -16.58 -6.62 -12.78
C GLY A 11 -16.15 -5.70 -11.63
N VAL A 12 -15.94 -4.42 -11.91
CA VAL A 12 -15.69 -3.34 -10.95
C VAL A 12 -16.95 -2.47 -10.90
N THR A 13 -17.40 -2.06 -9.72
CA THR A 13 -18.61 -1.22 -9.63
C THR A 13 -18.37 0.17 -10.22
N ALA A 14 -19.40 0.81 -10.78
CA ALA A 14 -19.29 2.16 -11.33
C ALA A 14 -18.80 3.20 -10.30
N LYS A 15 -19.13 3.01 -9.02
CA LYS A 15 -18.59 3.83 -7.91
C LYS A 15 -17.07 3.68 -7.80
N MET A 16 -16.55 2.45 -7.87
CA MET A 16 -15.12 2.20 -7.79
C MET A 16 -14.36 2.70 -9.03
N ILE A 17 -14.97 2.63 -10.22
CA ILE A 17 -14.37 3.22 -11.43
C ILE A 17 -14.16 4.73 -11.24
N ARG A 18 -15.19 5.45 -10.74
CA ARG A 18 -15.07 6.90 -10.42
C ARG A 18 -14.03 7.17 -9.35
N TYR A 19 -13.96 6.31 -8.34
CA TYR A 19 -12.95 6.42 -7.29
C TYR A 19 -11.53 6.27 -7.86
N TYR A 20 -11.28 5.26 -8.70
CA TYR A 20 -9.98 5.06 -9.34
C TYR A 20 -9.59 6.21 -10.28
N GLU A 21 -10.55 6.82 -10.97
CA GLU A 21 -10.31 8.08 -11.70
C GLU A 21 -9.94 9.22 -10.74
N SER A 22 -10.64 9.37 -9.62
CA SER A 22 -10.42 10.49 -8.68
C SER A 22 -9.04 10.47 -8.00
N ILE A 23 -8.51 9.27 -7.74
CA ILE A 23 -7.17 9.09 -7.16
C ILE A 23 -6.08 9.01 -8.25
N GLY A 24 -6.44 9.20 -9.53
CA GLY A 24 -5.51 9.15 -10.66
C GLY A 24 -4.86 7.78 -10.87
N LEU A 25 -5.54 6.68 -10.53
CA LEU A 25 -5.07 5.33 -10.82
C LEU A 25 -5.39 4.90 -12.27
N MET A 26 -6.40 5.55 -12.86
CA MET A 26 -6.81 5.40 -14.24
C MET A 26 -6.78 6.76 -14.93
N PRO A 27 -6.29 6.86 -16.18
CA PRO A 27 -6.37 8.11 -16.93
C PRO A 27 -7.82 8.57 -17.06
N PRO A 28 -8.09 9.89 -17.00
CA PRO A 28 -9.44 10.39 -17.14
C PRO A 28 -10.00 10.02 -18.52
N SER A 29 -11.13 9.33 -18.54
CA SER A 29 -11.81 8.94 -19.77
C SER A 29 -12.21 10.19 -20.59
N PRO A 30 -11.95 10.20 -21.92
CA PRO A 30 -12.35 11.31 -22.76
C PRO A 30 -13.87 11.48 -22.72
N ARG A 31 -14.30 12.73 -22.61
CA ARG A 31 -15.73 13.07 -22.73
C ARG A 31 -16.11 13.05 -24.20
N SER A 32 -17.21 12.37 -24.51
CA SER A 32 -17.88 12.48 -25.80
C SER A 32 -18.39 13.91 -26.01
N GLU A 33 -18.66 14.30 -27.27
CA GLU A 33 -19.33 15.57 -27.61
C GLU A 33 -20.65 15.76 -26.83
N ALA A 34 -21.34 14.67 -26.50
CA ALA A 34 -22.56 14.65 -25.68
C ALA A 34 -22.31 14.71 -24.15
N GLY A 35 -21.08 14.93 -23.69
CA GLY A 35 -20.73 15.07 -22.26
C GLY A 35 -20.55 13.77 -21.46
N TYR A 36 -20.81 12.60 -22.05
CA TYR A 36 -20.64 11.30 -21.39
C TYR A 36 -19.20 10.77 -21.43
N ARG A 37 -18.76 10.10 -20.35
CA ARG A 37 -17.48 9.35 -20.31
C ARG A 37 -17.54 8.12 -21.21
N ARG A 38 -16.50 7.89 -22.00
CA ARG A 38 -16.35 6.71 -22.87
C ARG A 38 -15.15 5.87 -22.45
N TYR A 39 -15.42 4.63 -22.07
CA TYR A 39 -14.36 3.65 -21.80
C TYR A 39 -14.06 2.84 -23.07
N GLY A 40 -12.78 2.56 -23.30
CA GLY A 40 -12.29 1.68 -24.36
C GLY A 40 -11.88 0.30 -23.85
N GLU A 41 -11.35 -0.55 -24.72
CA GLU A 41 -10.87 -1.88 -24.33
C GLU A 41 -9.63 -1.79 -23.42
N GLN A 42 -8.73 -0.82 -23.67
CA GLN A 42 -7.56 -0.57 -22.83
C GLN A 42 -7.97 -0.26 -21.38
N ASP A 43 -9.02 0.54 -21.20
CA ASP A 43 -9.59 0.86 -19.89
C ASP A 43 -10.12 -0.38 -19.18
N LEU A 44 -10.78 -1.29 -19.91
CA LEU A 44 -11.23 -2.55 -19.36
C LEU A 44 -10.08 -3.45 -18.91
N HIS A 45 -9.01 -3.54 -19.70
CA HIS A 45 -7.81 -4.27 -19.32
C HIS A 45 -7.19 -3.70 -18.03
N LEU A 46 -7.12 -2.37 -17.92
CA LEU A 46 -6.62 -1.70 -16.72
C LEU A 46 -7.51 -1.99 -15.50
N LEU A 47 -8.83 -1.89 -15.64
CA LEU A 47 -9.78 -2.17 -14.54
C LEU A 47 -9.72 -3.63 -14.08
N ARG A 48 -9.59 -4.58 -15.03
CA ARG A 48 -9.40 -6.00 -14.72
C ARG A 48 -8.09 -6.23 -13.97
N PHE A 49 -7.01 -5.55 -14.37
CA PHE A 49 -5.72 -5.61 -13.69
C PHE A 49 -5.81 -5.08 -12.25
N ILE A 50 -6.37 -3.88 -12.05
CA ILE A 50 -6.56 -3.28 -10.73
C ILE A 50 -7.38 -4.21 -9.84
N ARG A 51 -8.48 -4.77 -10.37
CA ARG A 51 -9.31 -5.73 -9.63
C ARG A 51 -8.50 -6.94 -9.18
N GLN A 52 -7.69 -7.53 -10.04
CA GLN A 52 -6.89 -8.69 -9.69
C GLN A 52 -5.80 -8.36 -8.66
N ALA A 53 -5.13 -7.22 -8.81
CA ALA A 53 -4.13 -6.79 -7.83
C ALA A 53 -4.75 -6.54 -6.45
N ARG A 54 -5.95 -5.93 -6.39
CA ARG A 54 -6.72 -5.80 -5.14
C ARG A 54 -7.08 -7.14 -4.52
N ARG A 55 -7.39 -8.16 -5.33
CA ARG A 55 -7.69 -9.53 -4.83
C ARG A 55 -6.46 -10.21 -4.22
N LEU A 56 -5.26 -9.87 -4.68
CA LEU A 56 -4.00 -10.35 -4.13
C LEU A 56 -3.54 -9.56 -2.88
N GLY A 57 -4.35 -8.57 -2.46
CA GLY A 57 -4.06 -7.79 -1.25
C GLY A 57 -3.13 -6.61 -1.48
N PHE A 58 -2.78 -6.27 -2.73
CA PHE A 58 -1.95 -5.09 -2.99
C PHE A 58 -2.68 -3.80 -2.58
N GLY A 59 -1.93 -2.90 -1.94
CA GLY A 59 -2.34 -1.54 -1.63
C GLY A 59 -2.50 -0.69 -2.89
N ILE A 60 -3.16 0.47 -2.77
CA ILE A 60 -3.36 1.38 -3.92
C ILE A 60 -2.01 1.87 -4.48
N ASP A 61 -1.05 2.17 -3.60
CA ASP A 61 0.27 2.65 -4.02
C ASP A 61 1.10 1.58 -4.72
N GLN A 62 1.06 0.34 -4.21
CA GLN A 62 1.69 -0.81 -4.88
C GLN A 62 1.04 -1.06 -6.26
N ILE A 63 -0.27 -0.92 -6.38
CA ILE A 63 -0.97 -1.04 -7.66
C ILE A 63 -0.53 0.06 -8.63
N ARG A 64 -0.31 1.29 -8.16
CA ARG A 64 0.22 2.37 -8.99
C ARG A 64 1.60 2.04 -9.54
N GLN A 65 2.49 1.52 -8.69
CA GLN A 65 3.83 1.07 -9.11
C GLN A 65 3.74 -0.06 -10.13
N LEU A 66 2.91 -1.07 -9.86
CA LEU A 66 2.63 -2.17 -10.79
C LEU A 66 2.10 -1.66 -12.13
N LEU A 67 1.23 -0.64 -12.13
CA LEU A 67 0.68 -0.05 -13.35
C LEU A 67 1.73 0.72 -14.16
N ALA A 68 2.61 1.47 -13.50
CA ALA A 68 3.72 2.16 -14.16
C ALA A 68 4.65 1.15 -14.85
N LEU A 69 5.03 0.09 -14.12
CA LEU A 69 5.80 -1.03 -14.68
C LEU A 69 5.00 -1.82 -15.72
N TRP A 70 3.67 -1.76 -15.68
CA TRP A 70 2.84 -2.48 -16.63
C TRP A 70 2.79 -1.77 -17.99
N GLN A 71 2.76 -0.44 -17.99
CA GLN A 71 2.67 0.41 -19.19
C GLN A 71 4.02 0.60 -19.89
N ASP A 72 5.12 0.52 -19.15
CA ASP A 72 6.47 0.54 -19.73
C ASP A 72 6.72 -0.74 -20.56
N ARG A 73 7.01 -0.58 -21.86
CA ARG A 73 7.20 -1.72 -22.78
C ARG A 73 8.65 -2.23 -22.80
N ASP A 74 9.61 -1.46 -22.30
CA ASP A 74 11.04 -1.81 -22.24
C ASP A 74 11.48 -2.29 -20.84
N ARG A 75 10.49 -2.58 -20.00
CA ARG A 75 10.61 -2.98 -18.60
C ARG A 75 11.59 -4.13 -18.33
N SER A 76 12.38 -3.94 -17.26
CA SER A 76 13.09 -5.03 -16.60
C SER A 76 12.13 -5.86 -15.74
N SER A 77 12.00 -7.15 -16.03
CA SER A 77 11.19 -8.10 -15.23
C SER A 77 11.66 -8.21 -13.77
N ALA A 78 12.88 -7.76 -13.49
CA ALA A 78 13.47 -7.71 -12.16
C ALA A 78 12.67 -6.83 -11.18
N GLN A 79 12.20 -5.65 -11.60
CA GLN A 79 11.48 -4.73 -10.71
C GLN A 79 10.10 -5.28 -10.32
N VAL A 80 9.37 -5.88 -11.28
CA VAL A 80 8.09 -6.53 -11.02
C VAL A 80 8.27 -7.71 -10.06
N LYS A 81 9.32 -8.51 -10.26
CA LYS A 81 9.65 -9.63 -9.37
C LYS A 81 9.98 -9.15 -7.95
N ALA A 82 10.78 -8.10 -7.81
CA ALA A 82 11.14 -7.54 -6.50
C ALA A 82 9.91 -7.05 -5.73
N LEU A 83 8.99 -6.33 -6.40
CA LEU A 83 7.77 -5.85 -5.78
C LEU A 83 6.83 -7.00 -5.36
N ALA A 84 6.71 -8.02 -6.21
CA ALA A 84 5.92 -9.21 -5.87
C ALA A 84 6.53 -9.97 -4.69
N GLN A 85 7.86 -10.11 -4.64
CA GLN A 85 8.54 -10.80 -3.54
C GLN A 85 8.39 -10.04 -2.22
N SER A 86 8.56 -8.72 -2.22
CA SER A 86 8.34 -7.88 -1.04
C SER A 86 6.93 -8.10 -0.46
N HIS A 87 5.91 -8.13 -1.31
CA HIS A 87 4.53 -8.36 -0.87
C HIS A 87 4.31 -9.78 -0.35
N VAL A 88 4.97 -10.78 -0.94
CA VAL A 88 4.97 -12.16 -0.40
C VAL A 88 5.59 -12.19 0.99
N ASP A 89 6.68 -11.47 1.21
CA ASP A 89 7.36 -11.43 2.51
C ASP A 89 6.50 -10.73 3.58
N GLU A 90 5.84 -9.61 3.22
CA GLU A 90 4.84 -8.93 4.06
C GLU A 90 3.67 -9.86 4.44
N LEU A 91 3.15 -10.63 3.47
CA LEU A 91 2.09 -11.61 3.72
C LEU A 91 2.56 -12.73 4.64
N ASN A 92 3.78 -13.23 4.45
CA ASN A 92 4.36 -14.28 5.30
C ASN A 92 4.54 -13.80 6.75
N GLN A 93 4.99 -12.56 6.94
CA GLN A 93 5.07 -11.95 8.26
C GLN A 93 3.69 -11.89 8.91
N ARG A 94 2.68 -11.41 8.18
CA ARG A 94 1.31 -11.32 8.71
C ARG A 94 0.70 -12.69 9.00
N ILE A 95 1.01 -13.70 8.19
CA ILE A 95 0.62 -15.09 8.45
C ILE A 95 1.26 -15.58 9.75
N GLY A 96 2.55 -15.30 9.98
CA GLY A 96 3.23 -15.65 11.22
C GLY A 96 2.56 -15.05 12.46
N GLU A 97 2.22 -13.76 12.42
CA GLU A 97 1.48 -13.09 13.48
C GLU A 97 0.10 -13.71 13.73
N LEU A 98 -0.65 -13.97 12.65
CA LEU A 98 -1.99 -14.58 12.74
C LEU A 98 -1.93 -16.02 13.26
N VAL A 99 -0.90 -16.79 12.89
CA VAL A 99 -0.66 -18.14 13.41
C VAL A 99 -0.34 -18.08 14.90
N ALA A 100 0.52 -17.18 15.35
CA ALA A 100 0.85 -17.03 16.77
C ALA A 100 -0.39 -16.64 17.62
N MET A 101 -1.20 -15.70 17.11
CA MET A 101 -2.47 -15.33 17.76
C MET A 101 -3.44 -16.52 17.84
N ARG A 102 -3.64 -17.24 16.72
CA ARG A 102 -4.48 -18.44 16.66
C ARG A 102 -4.00 -19.49 17.66
N ASP A 103 -2.70 -19.74 17.73
CA ASP A 103 -2.13 -20.79 18.57
C ASP A 103 -2.27 -20.44 20.06
N THR A 104 -2.11 -19.16 20.40
CA THR A 104 -2.39 -18.64 21.76
C THR A 104 -3.86 -18.85 22.14
N LEU A 105 -4.80 -18.43 21.29
CA LEU A 105 -6.23 -18.62 21.54
C LEU A 105 -6.61 -20.11 21.61
N SER A 106 -6.04 -20.93 20.73
CA SER A 106 -6.26 -22.38 20.71
C SER A 106 -5.72 -23.05 21.97
N HIS A 107 -4.58 -22.59 22.49
CA HIS A 107 -4.02 -23.05 23.75
C HIS A 107 -4.96 -22.71 24.92
N LEU A 108 -5.38 -21.45 25.03
CA LEU A 108 -6.30 -21.02 26.10
C LEU A 108 -7.64 -21.77 26.03
N ALA A 109 -8.19 -21.97 24.83
CA ALA A 109 -9.43 -22.70 24.63
C ALA A 109 -9.33 -24.16 25.08
N LYS A 110 -8.21 -24.85 24.84
CA LYS A 110 -7.99 -26.24 25.28
C LYS A 110 -7.95 -26.40 26.79
N HIS A 111 -7.54 -25.36 27.51
CA HIS A 111 -7.46 -25.37 28.97
C HIS A 111 -8.73 -24.86 29.64
N CYS A 112 -9.71 -24.39 28.86
CA CYS A 112 -11.02 -24.02 29.35
C CYS A 112 -11.94 -25.24 29.38
N HIS A 113 -12.60 -25.48 30.51
CA HIS A 113 -13.55 -26.59 30.66
C HIS A 113 -14.89 -26.33 29.96
N GLY A 114 -15.23 -25.06 29.68
CA GLY A 114 -16.45 -24.70 28.95
C GLY A 114 -17.75 -24.98 29.70
N ASP A 115 -17.71 -25.01 31.03
CA ASP A 115 -18.85 -25.20 31.92
C ASP A 115 -19.38 -23.88 32.49
N ASP A 116 -20.46 -23.91 33.27
CA ASP A 116 -21.06 -22.73 33.93
C ASP A 116 -20.21 -22.14 35.07
N ARG A 117 -18.90 -22.45 35.11
CA ARG A 117 -18.00 -21.91 36.14
C ARG A 117 -17.51 -20.50 35.77
N PRO A 118 -17.34 -19.61 36.76
CA PRO A 118 -16.81 -18.27 36.52
C PRO A 118 -15.30 -18.26 36.22
N ASP A 119 -14.58 -19.32 36.59
CA ASP A 119 -13.13 -19.43 36.43
C ASP A 119 -12.78 -19.80 34.98
N CYS A 120 -12.59 -18.78 34.15
CA CYS A 120 -12.29 -18.96 32.73
C CYS A 120 -10.82 -18.62 32.42
N PRO A 121 -9.95 -19.61 32.17
CA PRO A 121 -8.53 -19.39 31.90
C PRO A 121 -8.29 -18.60 30.60
N ILE A 122 -9.29 -18.50 29.72
CA ILE A 122 -9.23 -17.63 28.53
C ILE A 122 -9.21 -16.15 28.93
N LEU A 123 -10.09 -15.74 29.86
CA LEU A 123 -10.18 -14.35 30.30
C LEU A 123 -8.92 -13.94 31.08
N GLU A 124 -8.43 -14.82 31.94
CA GLU A 124 -7.16 -14.63 32.66
C GLU A 124 -5.96 -14.54 31.71
N GLY A 125 -5.89 -15.43 30.72
CA GLY A 125 -4.82 -15.45 29.72
C GLY A 125 -4.80 -14.20 28.84
N ILE A 126 -5.96 -13.68 28.43
CA ILE A 126 -6.04 -12.43 27.63
C ILE A 126 -5.69 -11.21 28.50
N ALA A 127 -6.17 -11.16 29.75
CA ALA A 127 -5.84 -10.08 30.68
C ALA A 127 -4.33 -10.04 31.01
N ALA A 128 -3.68 -11.19 31.12
CA ALA A 128 -2.24 -11.29 31.32
C ALA A 128 -1.44 -10.93 30.06
N ALA A 129 -1.89 -11.36 28.87
CA ALA A 129 -1.23 -11.07 27.59
C ALA A 129 -1.35 -9.59 27.17
N GLY A 130 -2.40 -8.90 27.60
CA GLY A 130 -2.64 -7.47 27.32
C GLY A 130 -1.57 -6.52 27.89
N LEU A 131 -0.73 -6.98 28.81
CA LEU A 131 0.41 -6.22 29.35
C LEU A 131 1.71 -6.43 28.55
N SER A 132 1.75 -7.32 27.55
CA SER A 132 2.98 -7.77 26.88
C SER A 132 2.98 -7.75 25.34
N SER A 133 2.03 -7.11 24.65
CA SER A 133 1.99 -7.14 23.17
C SER A 133 2.05 -5.75 22.52
N ALA A 134 3.20 -5.45 21.88
CA ALA A 134 3.42 -4.33 20.97
C ALA A 134 2.91 -4.63 19.52
N PRO A 135 3.25 -3.79 18.52
CA PRO A 135 2.43 -2.73 17.95
C PRO A 135 1.60 -3.20 16.73
N ASN A 136 0.44 -2.58 16.54
CA ASN A 136 -0.41 -2.77 15.35
C ASN A 136 0.21 -2.03 14.14
N PRO A 137 0.69 -2.70 13.07
CA PRO A 137 1.42 -2.07 11.97
C PRO A 137 0.50 -1.45 10.90
N LYS A 138 -0.69 -0.96 11.28
CA LYS A 138 -1.56 -0.16 10.39
C LYS A 138 -2.15 1.01 11.16
N ALA A 139 -1.31 2.00 11.40
CA ALA A 139 -1.70 3.34 11.82
C ALA A 139 -0.76 4.39 11.19
N ASP A 140 -0.53 4.26 9.88
CA ASP A 140 0.24 5.20 9.09
C ASP A 140 -0.47 5.43 7.75
N GLY A 141 -1.03 6.64 7.60
CA GLY A 141 -1.79 7.01 6.40
C GLY A 141 -2.55 8.34 6.46
N SER A 142 -1.90 9.39 6.95
CA SER A 142 -2.10 10.80 6.60
C SER A 142 -3.10 11.68 7.36
N SER A 143 -2.44 12.67 7.99
CA SER A 143 -2.83 13.96 8.54
C SER A 143 -3.61 14.90 7.63
N GLU A 144 -4.40 15.73 8.31
CA GLU A 144 -4.74 17.15 8.07
C GLU A 144 -5.31 17.64 6.73
N GLY A 145 -6.58 18.05 6.84
CA GLY A 145 -7.21 19.10 6.04
C GLY A 145 -8.40 19.64 6.80
N ALA A 146 -8.16 20.52 7.77
CA ALA A 146 -9.17 21.31 8.45
C ALA A 146 -10.10 21.99 7.43
N SER A 147 -11.41 21.85 7.60
CA SER A 147 -12.37 22.73 6.94
C SER A 147 -13.52 23.01 7.91
N PRO A 148 -13.68 24.26 8.38
CA PRO A 148 -14.65 24.62 9.41
C PRO A 148 -16.06 24.70 8.85
N CYS A 149 -17.03 24.26 9.65
CA CYS A 149 -18.39 24.78 9.56
C CYS A 149 -18.36 26.25 9.99
N VAL A 150 -18.70 27.21 9.11
CA VAL A 150 -19.68 28.30 9.32
C VAL A 150 -19.73 29.21 8.06
N HIS A 151 -20.85 29.24 7.31
CA HIS A 151 -21.86 30.32 7.24
C HIS A 151 -21.49 31.50 6.33
N GLU A 152 -22.37 31.77 5.35
CA GLU A 152 -22.33 32.86 4.36
C GLU A 152 -22.49 34.27 4.99
N PRO A 153 -22.08 35.34 4.27
CA PRO A 153 -21.70 36.63 4.86
C PRO A 153 -22.82 37.68 4.84
N ALA A 154 -22.86 38.51 5.87
CA ALA A 154 -23.54 39.81 5.85
C ALA A 154 -22.76 40.87 6.65
N ALA A 155 -22.09 41.75 5.89
CA ALA A 155 -21.90 43.18 6.09
C ALA A 155 -21.13 43.76 7.32
N LEU A 156 -20.34 44.80 6.97
CA LEU A 156 -19.90 46.00 7.71
C LEU A 156 -18.43 46.10 8.19
N ALA A 157 -17.65 46.79 7.34
CA ALA A 157 -17.04 48.11 7.60
C ALA A 157 -15.95 48.31 8.69
N GLN A 158 -14.81 48.82 8.18
CA GLN A 158 -13.91 49.88 8.71
C GLN A 158 -12.85 49.56 9.78
N GLY A 159 -11.62 50.07 9.51
CA GLY A 159 -10.81 50.75 10.53
C GLY A 159 -9.35 50.31 10.72
N ALA A 160 -8.44 51.05 10.06
CA ALA A 160 -7.06 51.44 10.42
C ALA A 160 -6.28 50.74 11.57
N ALA A 161 -4.99 50.42 11.32
CA ALA A 161 -3.82 51.11 11.92
C ALA A 161 -2.49 50.32 11.73
N THR A 162 -1.47 51.05 11.27
CA THR A 162 -0.06 51.10 11.74
C THR A 162 0.57 49.78 12.25
N GLY A 163 1.55 49.18 11.56
CA GLY A 163 2.93 49.66 11.42
C GLY A 163 3.81 49.11 12.55
N VAL A 164 4.85 48.31 12.24
CA VAL A 164 6.12 48.18 13.00
C VAL A 164 7.12 47.38 12.15
N THR A 165 8.34 47.89 12.15
CA THR A 165 9.60 47.47 11.52
C THR A 165 10.36 46.43 12.34
N ALA A 166 11.07 45.49 11.69
CA ALA A 166 12.35 44.89 12.13
C ALA A 166 12.89 43.98 11.00
N THR A 167 13.92 44.34 10.22
CA THR A 167 15.39 44.31 10.43
C THR A 167 16.04 42.94 10.67
N ALA A 168 16.84 42.55 9.68
CA ALA A 168 18.19 41.95 9.74
C ALA A 168 18.40 40.51 10.27
N GLY A 169 19.31 39.78 9.61
CA GLY A 169 20.03 38.67 10.25
C GLY A 169 20.52 37.54 9.34
N THR A 170 21.67 37.75 8.71
CA THR A 170 22.53 36.77 8.02
C THR A 170 23.07 35.65 8.91
N ALA A 171 23.20 34.42 8.35
CA ALA A 171 24.34 33.47 8.48
C ALA A 171 23.87 32.09 7.94
N GLY A 172 24.55 31.36 7.06
CA GLY A 172 25.97 31.33 6.78
C GLY A 172 26.67 30.33 7.72
N SER A 173 26.55 29.02 7.46
CA SER A 173 27.46 28.02 8.02
C SER A 173 27.56 26.85 7.04
N ALA A 174 28.64 26.88 6.27
CA ALA A 174 29.26 25.72 5.70
C ALA A 174 30.01 25.01 6.83
N ASP A 175 29.86 23.69 6.94
CA ASP A 175 30.84 22.90 7.66
C ASP A 175 31.26 21.70 6.83
N THR A 176 32.55 21.47 6.88
CA THR A 176 33.36 20.67 5.97
C THR A 176 34.01 19.62 6.85
N THR A 177 33.65 18.35 6.71
CA THR A 177 34.51 17.25 7.15
C THR A 177 34.30 16.06 6.25
N GLY A 178 35.28 15.83 5.38
CA GLY A 178 35.46 14.54 4.74
C GLY A 178 35.92 13.49 5.74
N THR A 179 35.67 12.23 5.44
CA THR A 179 36.60 11.15 5.82
C THR A 179 36.47 10.02 4.82
N ALA A 180 37.61 9.74 4.19
CA ALA A 180 37.83 8.60 3.34
C ALA A 180 37.73 7.30 4.15
N GLY A 181 37.20 6.26 3.52
CA GLY A 181 37.10 4.91 4.06
C GLY A 181 37.16 3.88 2.94
N THR A 182 38.29 3.86 2.23
CA THR A 182 38.68 2.78 1.32
C THR A 182 39.11 1.57 2.14
N THR A 183 38.42 0.44 1.97
CA THR A 183 39.03 -0.90 2.17
C THR A 183 38.20 -1.97 1.45
N ALA A 184 38.74 -2.46 0.34
CA ALA A 184 38.52 -3.81 -0.18
C ALA A 184 39.58 -4.75 0.46
N PRO A 185 39.28 -6.05 0.64
CA PRO A 185 39.81 -7.10 -0.26
C PRO A 185 38.72 -8.15 -0.60
N ALA A 186 38.65 -8.72 -1.81
CA ALA A 186 39.51 -9.75 -2.46
C ALA A 186 39.26 -11.21 -1.97
N SER A 187 39.23 -12.12 -2.97
CA SER A 187 39.21 -13.61 -2.91
C SER A 187 37.87 -14.31 -2.58
N ALA A 188 37.47 -15.42 -3.21
CA ALA A 188 38.05 -16.27 -4.27
C ALA A 188 37.00 -17.32 -4.73
N ALA A 189 37.20 -17.85 -5.93
CA ALA A 189 36.94 -19.23 -6.44
C ALA A 189 35.57 -19.90 -6.15
N GLY A 190 34.83 -20.43 -7.14
CA GLY A 190 35.25 -21.36 -8.20
C GLY A 190 34.62 -22.74 -7.90
N GLY A 191 33.80 -23.27 -8.81
CA GLY A 191 33.13 -24.56 -8.61
C GLY A 191 32.15 -24.91 -9.73
N ASP A 192 32.71 -25.31 -10.88
CA ASP A 192 32.05 -26.04 -11.97
C ASP A 192 31.45 -27.37 -11.50
N GLY A 193 30.34 -27.79 -12.12
CA GLY A 193 29.68 -29.06 -11.86
C GLY A 193 28.71 -29.45 -12.98
N ASP A 194 29.26 -29.91 -14.10
CA ASP A 194 28.61 -30.71 -15.14
C ASP A 194 27.83 -31.91 -14.58
N GLY A 195 26.67 -32.26 -15.18
CA GLY A 195 25.85 -33.35 -14.64
C GLY A 195 24.63 -33.86 -15.40
N LYS A 196 24.71 -33.98 -16.73
CA LYS A 196 24.21 -35.13 -17.52
C LYS A 196 22.73 -35.58 -17.44
N ALA A 197 22.04 -35.40 -18.58
CA ALA A 197 21.17 -36.34 -19.33
C ALA A 197 20.08 -37.18 -18.63
N LEU A 198 18.90 -37.21 -19.26
CA LEU A 198 18.21 -38.38 -19.89
C LEU A 198 16.71 -38.04 -20.05
N HIS A 199 16.23 -37.83 -21.29
CA HIS A 199 15.59 -38.83 -22.17
C HIS A 199 14.09 -39.05 -21.93
N SER A 200 13.28 -38.74 -22.95
CA SER A 200 12.11 -39.48 -23.49
C SER A 200 11.01 -38.52 -23.92
N LEU A 201 10.77 -38.33 -25.22
CA LEU A 201 9.92 -39.19 -26.07
C LEU A 201 8.51 -39.36 -25.47
N GLN A 202 7.48 -38.77 -26.07
CA GLN A 202 6.64 -39.37 -27.12
C GLN A 202 5.26 -38.67 -27.22
N LYS A 203 4.89 -38.38 -28.47
CA LYS A 203 3.54 -38.18 -29.04
C LYS A 203 2.70 -36.98 -28.58
#